data_AF-A0A7Y4Y1Z5-F1
#
_entry.id   AF-A0A7Y4Y1Z5-F1
#
_cell.length_a   1.000
_cell.length_b   1.000
_cell.length_c   1.000
_cell.angle_alpha   90.00
_cell.angle_beta   90.00
_cell.angle_gamma   90.00
#
_symmetry.space_group_name_H-M   'P 1'
#
loop_
_entity.id
_entity.type
_entity.pdbx_description
1 polymer ?
#
loop_
_entity_poly.entity_id
_entity_poly.type
_entity_poly.pdbx_seq_one_letter_code
_entity_poly.pdbx_strand_id
1 'polypeptide(L)'
;MILPLEGFTQSQILRSVPSNDELVARLSELSSDKTPLPDDLNILYDLNSRYEDELATYRRALASIKPKDNSNAIDKAKAEAASAITELRTIDCKIAAKDILTRLRKSLNDSYRAISDTIFMHDLEPDDPWRREDGGVASNGNTCEALKSFIGDDTKQEAIINFFDTVKEKYEEDARAREALRGNLQKVIELLQTRKADVQQLLNEKTSQQQLSGSLWIVISVIGLFSIGAILCVKLFSENIQMEWVTSGQVIQFVTVMILLSVIMALGLAGILKETTLGTLLGGIGGYVLAQGVGRAAAREVSRERSGGS
;
A
#
# COMPACT_ATOMS: atom_id res chain seq x y z
N MET A 1 16.65 -10.04 10.88
CA MET A 1 16.66 -10.69 12.19
C MET A 1 15.34 -10.36 12.86
N ILE A 2 14.33 -11.23 12.72
CA ILE A 2 12.99 -11.02 13.26
C ILE A 2 12.99 -11.69 14.64
N LEU A 3 13.03 -10.89 15.70
CA LEU A 3 12.92 -11.42 17.07
C LEU A 3 11.51 -12.01 17.26
N PRO A 4 11.38 -13.22 17.84
CA PRO A 4 10.08 -13.77 18.15
C PRO A 4 9.44 -12.92 19.25
N LEU A 5 8.30 -12.29 18.94
CA LEU A 5 7.43 -11.59 19.89
C LEU A 5 6.66 -12.62 20.74
N GLU A 6 7.38 -13.45 21.50
CA GLU A 6 6.78 -14.37 22.50
C GLU A 6 6.54 -13.60 23.80
N GLY A 7 5.45 -12.84 23.86
CA GLY A 7 5.08 -12.13 25.09
C GLY A 7 3.93 -11.13 24.96
N PHE A 8 3.59 -10.72 23.74
CA PHE A 8 2.38 -9.93 23.53
C PHE A 8 1.17 -10.84 23.50
N THR A 9 0.30 -10.73 24.51
CA THR A 9 -1.00 -11.40 24.47
C THR A 9 -1.76 -10.91 23.24
N GLN A 10 -2.48 -11.80 22.56
CA GLN A 10 -3.25 -11.48 21.36
C GLN A 10 -4.20 -10.29 21.58
N SER A 11 -4.65 -10.10 22.82
CA SER A 11 -5.42 -8.93 23.28
C SER A 11 -4.68 -7.59 23.19
N GLN A 12 -3.36 -7.54 23.42
CA GLN A 12 -2.57 -6.32 23.25
C GLN A 12 -2.32 -5.98 21.78
N ILE A 13 -2.15 -7.00 20.93
CA ILE A 13 -2.03 -6.81 19.48
C ILE A 13 -3.35 -6.27 18.92
N LEU A 14 -4.49 -6.79 19.38
CA LEU A 14 -5.81 -6.33 18.96
C LEU A 14 -6.11 -4.88 19.36
N ARG A 15 -5.54 -4.37 20.47
CA ARG A 15 -5.67 -2.94 20.83
C ARG A 15 -4.99 -1.98 19.87
N SER A 16 -4.06 -2.45 19.06
CA SER A 16 -3.40 -1.64 18.03
C SER A 16 -4.13 -1.65 16.68
N VAL A 17 -5.17 -2.49 16.55
CA VAL A 17 -5.98 -2.55 15.35
C VAL A 17 -7.04 -1.45 15.44
N PRO A 18 -7.08 -0.51 14.48
CA PRO A 18 -8.08 0.54 14.48
C PRO A 18 -9.48 -0.07 14.38
N SER A 19 -10.44 0.56 15.06
CA SER A 19 -11.83 0.10 15.03
C SER A 19 -12.42 0.24 13.63
N ASN A 20 -13.49 -0.51 13.34
CA ASN A 20 -14.16 -0.40 12.06
C ASN A 20 -14.69 1.03 11.80
N ASP A 21 -15.16 1.72 12.84
CA ASP A 21 -15.65 3.10 12.74
C ASP A 21 -14.51 4.08 12.42
N GLU A 22 -13.34 3.91 13.04
CA GLU A 22 -12.14 4.69 12.71
C GLU A 22 -11.69 4.48 11.26
N LEU A 23 -11.76 3.24 10.76
CA LEU A 23 -11.43 2.94 9.37
C LEU A 23 -12.43 3.59 8.41
N VAL A 24 -13.73 3.52 8.71
CA VAL A 24 -14.78 4.17 7.90
C VAL A 24 -14.59 5.68 7.87
N ALA A 25 -14.28 6.29 9.02
CA ALA A 25 -13.96 7.72 9.08
C ALA A 25 -12.73 8.05 8.23
N ARG A 26 -11.64 7.28 8.36
CA ARG A 26 -10.42 7.47 7.56
C ARG A 26 -10.64 7.25 6.07
N LEU A 27 -11.47 6.29 5.69
CA LEU A 27 -11.92 6.06 4.31
C LEU A 27 -12.67 7.28 3.76
N SER A 28 -13.56 7.86 4.56
CA SER A 28 -14.31 9.06 4.16
C SER A 28 -13.39 10.27 3.97
N GLU A 29 -12.40 10.42 4.83
CA GLU A 29 -11.35 11.45 4.70
C GLU A 29 -10.56 11.22 3.41
N LEU A 30 -9.93 10.07 3.22
CA LEU A 30 -9.07 9.79 2.06
C LEU A 30 -9.81 9.85 0.71
N SER A 31 -11.10 9.51 0.69
CA SER A 31 -11.93 9.52 -0.51
C SER A 31 -12.53 10.89 -0.85
N SER A 32 -12.88 11.69 0.16
CA SER A 32 -13.40 13.05 -0.04
C SER A 32 -12.28 14.05 -0.39
N ASP A 33 -11.05 13.74 0.03
CA ASP A 33 -10.02 14.74 0.11
C ASP A 33 -9.31 15.02 -1.23
N LYS A 34 -9.97 15.71 -2.16
CA LYS A 34 -9.25 16.34 -3.28
C LYS A 34 -8.45 17.57 -2.84
N THR A 35 -8.05 17.66 -1.57
CA THR A 35 -7.21 18.76 -1.10
C THR A 35 -5.95 18.79 -1.95
N PRO A 36 -5.65 19.95 -2.58
CA PRO A 36 -4.43 20.10 -3.34
C PRO A 36 -3.24 19.81 -2.44
N LEU A 37 -2.29 19.02 -2.94
CA LEU A 37 -1.06 18.74 -2.21
C LEU A 37 -0.32 20.06 -1.92
N PRO A 38 0.27 20.21 -0.72
CA PRO A 38 1.02 21.40 -0.37
C PRO A 38 2.23 21.57 -1.30
N ASP A 39 2.53 22.81 -1.69
CA ASP A 39 3.65 23.13 -2.57
C ASP A 39 5.03 23.11 -1.87
N ASP A 40 5.05 23.08 -0.54
CA ASP A 40 6.27 23.10 0.28
C ASP A 40 6.92 21.70 0.34
N LEU A 41 8.20 21.63 -0.05
CA LEU A 41 8.96 20.39 -0.13
C LEU A 41 9.13 19.69 1.23
N ASN A 42 9.31 20.43 2.32
CA ASN A 42 9.46 19.85 3.65
C ASN A 42 8.15 19.21 4.11
N ILE A 43 7.02 19.84 3.80
CA ILE A 43 5.70 19.28 4.10
C ILE A 43 5.46 18.01 3.28
N LEU A 44 5.87 17.97 2.02
CA LEU A 44 5.77 16.77 1.18
C LEU A 44 6.62 15.59 1.70
N TYR A 45 7.84 15.85 2.20
CA TYR A 45 8.65 14.81 2.83
C TYR A 45 8.02 14.27 4.11
N ASP A 46 7.53 15.14 5.00
CA ASP A 46 6.83 14.74 6.22
C ASP A 46 5.58 13.91 5.88
N LEU A 47 4.79 14.38 4.91
CA LEU A 47 3.59 13.69 4.45
C LEU A 47 3.91 12.30 3.87
N ASN A 48 4.96 12.17 3.06
CA ASN A 48 5.39 10.87 2.54
C ASN A 48 5.81 9.92 3.67
N SER A 49 6.56 10.40 4.67
CA SER A 49 6.95 9.60 5.83
C SER A 49 5.73 9.13 6.62
N ARG A 50 4.76 10.02 6.87
CA ARG A 50 3.51 9.66 7.57
C ARG A 50 2.72 8.59 6.83
N TYR A 51 2.60 8.69 5.50
CA TYR A 51 1.94 7.66 4.71
C TYR A 51 2.68 6.31 4.75
N GLU A 52 4.01 6.30 4.82
CA GLU A 52 4.78 5.07 5.01
C GLU A 52 4.50 4.41 6.36
N ASP A 53 4.49 5.19 7.44
CA ASP A 53 4.22 4.70 8.79
C ASP A 53 2.78 4.18 8.94
N GLU A 54 1.80 4.92 8.39
CA GLU A 54 0.41 4.49 8.34
C GLU A 54 0.24 3.19 7.55
N LEU A 55 0.83 3.10 6.34
CA LEU A 55 0.80 1.88 5.53
C LEU A 55 1.42 0.69 6.25
N ALA A 56 2.55 0.88 6.94
CA ALA A 56 3.18 -0.17 7.73
C ALA A 56 2.29 -0.63 8.89
N THR A 57 1.55 0.29 9.51
CA THR A 57 0.60 -0.01 10.59
C THR A 57 -0.60 -0.79 10.07
N TYR A 58 -1.27 -0.31 9.01
CA TYR A 58 -2.42 -1.00 8.43
C TYR A 58 -2.07 -2.36 7.83
N ARG A 59 -0.89 -2.52 7.22
CA ARG A 59 -0.43 -3.83 6.72
C ARG A 59 -0.19 -4.83 7.85
N ARG A 60 0.38 -4.38 8.98
CA ARG A 60 0.53 -5.22 10.18
C ARG A 60 -0.82 -5.62 10.75
N ALA A 61 -1.76 -4.68 10.85
CA ALA A 61 -3.13 -4.96 11.27
C ALA A 61 -3.80 -6.00 10.34
N LEU A 62 -3.72 -5.80 9.02
CA LEU A 62 -4.25 -6.73 8.03
C LEU A 62 -3.64 -8.14 8.14
N ALA A 63 -2.32 -8.23 8.35
CA ALA A 63 -1.62 -9.50 8.53
C ALA A 63 -2.00 -10.23 9.84
N SER A 64 -2.42 -9.47 10.86
CA SER A 64 -2.88 -10.05 12.14
C SER A 64 -4.28 -10.67 12.03
N ILE A 65 -5.11 -10.21 11.09
CA ILE A 65 -6.45 -10.75 10.82
C ILE A 65 -6.29 -11.99 9.92
N LYS A 66 -6.10 -13.15 10.53
CA LYS A 66 -6.07 -14.43 9.81
C LYS A 66 -7.50 -14.94 9.58
N PRO A 67 -7.86 -15.32 8.34
CA PRO A 67 -9.06 -16.09 8.11
C PRO A 67 -8.83 -17.46 8.73
N LYS A 68 -9.51 -17.72 9.84
CA LYS A 68 -9.62 -19.07 10.38
C LYS A 68 -11.07 -19.44 10.15
N ASP A 69 -11.32 -20.51 9.41
CA ASP A 69 -12.65 -21.09 9.27
C ASP A 69 -12.72 -22.30 10.20
N ASN A 70 -13.28 -22.07 11.39
CA ASN A 70 -13.50 -23.07 12.42
C ASN A 70 -14.96 -23.52 12.46
N SER A 71 -15.83 -23.06 11.56
CA SER A 71 -17.26 -23.41 11.56
C SER A 71 -17.45 -24.94 11.51
N ASN A 72 -16.73 -25.60 10.62
CA ASN A 72 -16.71 -27.06 10.48
C ASN A 72 -16.20 -27.78 11.75
N ALA A 73 -15.30 -27.16 12.51
CA ALA A 73 -14.79 -27.74 13.75
C ALA A 73 -15.86 -27.70 14.85
N ILE A 74 -16.67 -26.63 14.91
CA ILE A 74 -17.80 -26.51 15.83
C ILE A 74 -18.89 -27.53 15.49
N ASP A 75 -19.24 -27.67 14.21
CA ASP A 75 -20.24 -28.68 13.76
C ASP A 75 -19.80 -30.10 14.09
N LYS A 76 -18.51 -30.40 13.87
CA LYS A 76 -17.94 -31.70 14.23
C LYS A 76 -17.98 -31.93 15.74
N ALA A 77 -17.58 -30.94 16.54
CA ALA A 77 -17.63 -31.03 18.00
C ALA A 77 -19.05 -31.20 18.53
N LYS A 78 -20.04 -30.52 17.92
CA LYS A 78 -21.46 -30.69 18.23
C LYS A 78 -21.92 -32.13 17.98
N ALA A 79 -21.59 -32.69 16.82
CA ALA A 79 -21.95 -34.06 16.46
C ALA A 79 -21.29 -35.10 17.38
N GLU A 80 -20.02 -34.90 17.75
CA GLU A 80 -19.29 -35.76 18.69
C GLU A 80 -19.90 -35.69 20.10
N ALA A 81 -20.23 -34.48 20.59
CA ALA A 81 -20.89 -34.28 21.88
C ALA A 81 -22.28 -34.93 21.92
N ALA A 82 -23.09 -34.75 20.87
CA ALA A 82 -24.43 -35.35 20.76
C ALA A 82 -24.37 -36.88 20.78
N SER A 83 -23.41 -37.46 20.05
CA SER A 83 -23.16 -38.90 20.05
C SER A 83 -22.75 -39.40 21.43
N ALA A 84 -21.81 -38.70 22.09
CA ALA A 84 -21.34 -39.06 23.42
C ALA A 84 -22.43 -38.96 24.50
N ILE A 85 -23.30 -37.95 24.44
CA ILE A 85 -24.47 -37.80 25.32
C ILE A 85 -25.45 -38.95 25.11
N THR A 86 -25.76 -39.28 23.86
CA THR A 86 -26.68 -40.37 23.50
C THR A 86 -26.14 -41.71 23.98
N GLU A 87 -24.84 -41.96 23.79
CA GLU A 87 -24.20 -43.18 24.27
C GLU A 87 -24.25 -43.25 25.80
N LEU A 88 -23.90 -42.16 26.50
CA LEU A 88 -23.92 -42.12 27.96
C LEU A 88 -25.31 -42.42 28.53
N ARG A 89 -26.38 -41.96 27.88
CA ARG A 89 -27.76 -42.23 28.30
C ARG A 89 -28.05 -43.72 28.39
N THR A 90 -27.54 -44.51 27.45
CA THR A 90 -27.83 -45.95 27.32
C THR A 90 -26.96 -46.84 28.21
N ILE A 91 -25.84 -46.34 28.73
CA ILE A 91 -24.91 -47.11 29.58
C ILE A 91 -25.49 -47.34 30.98
N ASP A 92 -25.46 -48.59 31.48
CA ASP A 92 -25.71 -48.89 32.89
C ASP A 92 -24.43 -48.68 33.71
N CYS A 93 -24.44 -47.70 34.62
CA CYS A 93 -23.27 -47.32 35.42
C CYS A 93 -22.76 -48.43 36.36
N LYS A 94 -23.56 -49.47 36.65
CA LYS A 94 -23.14 -50.60 37.49
C LYS A 94 -22.19 -51.56 36.76
N ILE A 95 -22.31 -51.63 35.44
CA ILE A 95 -21.57 -52.58 34.59
C ILE A 95 -20.67 -51.88 33.56
N ALA A 96 -20.73 -50.55 33.49
CA ALA A 96 -19.96 -49.76 32.54
C ALA A 96 -18.45 -50.01 32.68
N ALA A 97 -17.83 -50.46 31.59
CA ALA A 97 -16.40 -50.63 31.55
C ALA A 97 -15.69 -49.26 31.59
N LYS A 98 -14.57 -49.19 32.35
CA LYS A 98 -13.85 -47.95 32.63
C LYS A 98 -13.30 -47.28 31.36
N ASP A 99 -12.97 -48.06 30.34
CA ASP A 99 -12.52 -47.62 29.03
C ASP A 99 -13.60 -46.85 28.27
N ILE A 100 -14.85 -47.34 28.26
CA ILE A 100 -15.99 -46.65 27.63
C ILE A 100 -16.19 -45.27 28.26
N LEU A 101 -16.21 -45.21 29.59
CA LEU A 101 -16.35 -43.95 30.33
C LEU A 101 -15.20 -42.98 30.06
N THR A 102 -13.97 -43.50 29.95
CA THR A 102 -12.78 -42.69 29.64
C THR A 102 -12.88 -42.09 28.24
N ARG A 103 -13.34 -42.88 27.26
CA ARG A 103 -13.57 -42.45 25.87
C ARG A 103 -14.64 -41.36 25.78
N LEU A 104 -15.78 -41.55 26.44
CA LEU A 104 -16.88 -40.57 26.43
C LEU A 104 -16.47 -39.25 27.11
N ARG A 105 -15.82 -39.34 28.27
CA ARG A 105 -15.26 -38.17 28.95
C ARG A 105 -14.29 -37.42 28.05
N LYS A 106 -13.40 -38.15 27.37
CA LYS A 106 -12.45 -37.56 26.44
C LYS A 106 -13.16 -36.87 25.28
N SER A 107 -14.14 -37.52 24.65
CA SER A 107 -14.91 -36.93 23.53
C SER A 107 -15.64 -35.64 23.94
N LEU A 108 -16.30 -35.61 25.10
CA LEU A 108 -16.95 -34.40 25.61
C LEU A 108 -15.94 -33.29 25.92
N ASN A 109 -14.81 -33.64 26.52
CA ASN A 109 -13.75 -32.67 26.84
C ASN A 109 -13.07 -32.12 25.58
N ASP A 110 -12.85 -32.96 24.57
CA ASP A 110 -12.29 -32.57 23.29
C ASP A 110 -13.29 -31.66 22.52
N SER A 111 -14.59 -31.95 22.61
CA SER A 111 -15.65 -31.11 22.02
C SER A 111 -15.73 -29.73 22.68
N TYR A 112 -15.69 -29.68 24.01
CA TYR A 112 -15.64 -28.43 24.76
C TYR A 112 -14.36 -27.63 24.45
N ARG A 113 -13.21 -28.32 24.36
CA ARG A 113 -11.94 -27.68 24.00
C ARG A 113 -11.96 -27.10 22.59
N ALA A 114 -12.59 -27.77 21.63
CA ALA A 114 -12.75 -27.24 20.28
C ALA A 114 -13.52 -25.92 20.27
N ILE A 115 -14.53 -25.77 21.15
CA ILE A 115 -15.24 -24.49 21.36
C ILE A 115 -14.32 -23.47 22.03
N SER A 116 -13.67 -23.84 23.13
CA SER A 116 -12.81 -22.92 23.92
C SER A 116 -11.62 -22.37 23.12
N ASP A 117 -11.09 -23.16 22.20
CA ASP A 117 -9.98 -22.77 21.33
C ASP A 117 -10.45 -21.92 20.13
N THR A 118 -11.77 -21.87 19.88
CA THR A 118 -12.39 -21.11 18.78
C THR A 118 -12.89 -19.74 19.23
N ILE A 119 -13.47 -19.65 20.42
CA ILE A 119 -13.99 -18.40 21.00
C ILE A 119 -13.18 -18.05 22.25
N PHE A 120 -12.77 -16.78 22.38
CA PHE A 120 -12.22 -16.31 23.64
C PHE A 120 -13.29 -16.44 24.72
N MET A 121 -13.08 -17.32 25.69
CA MET A 121 -14.07 -17.63 26.73
C MET A 121 -14.55 -16.43 27.55
N HIS A 122 -13.83 -15.31 27.51
CA HIS A 122 -14.26 -14.06 28.13
C HIS A 122 -15.51 -13.43 27.49
N ASP A 123 -15.82 -13.78 26.24
CA ASP A 123 -16.99 -13.24 25.54
C ASP A 123 -18.19 -14.19 25.61
N LEU A 124 -18.04 -15.40 26.15
CA LEU A 124 -19.18 -16.30 26.36
C LEU A 124 -19.92 -15.88 27.64
N GLU A 125 -21.23 -15.71 27.51
CA GLU A 125 -22.15 -15.25 28.56
C GLU A 125 -22.10 -16.12 29.84
N PRO A 126 -22.63 -15.62 30.97
CA PRO A 126 -22.69 -16.38 32.23
C PRO A 126 -23.43 -17.73 32.14
N ASP A 127 -24.21 -17.96 31.08
CA ASP A 127 -25.07 -19.13 30.90
C ASP A 127 -24.39 -20.31 30.17
N ASP A 128 -23.07 -20.49 30.32
CA ASP A 128 -22.37 -21.66 29.79
C ASP A 128 -22.84 -22.95 30.50
N PRO A 129 -23.59 -23.86 29.82
CA PRO A 129 -24.09 -25.09 30.44
C PRO A 129 -22.98 -26.10 30.77
N TRP A 130 -21.77 -25.88 30.24
CA TRP A 130 -20.57 -26.65 30.58
C TRP A 130 -19.92 -26.20 31.88
N ARG A 131 -20.25 -24.99 32.35
CA ARG A 131 -19.74 -24.46 33.61
C ARG A 131 -20.39 -25.21 34.77
N ARG A 132 -19.56 -25.88 35.56
CA ARG A 132 -19.99 -26.46 36.83
C ARG A 132 -20.18 -25.35 37.86
N GLU A 133 -21.39 -25.22 38.39
CA GLU A 133 -21.67 -24.35 39.55
C GLU A 133 -20.98 -24.85 40.83
N ASP A 134 -20.63 -26.13 40.87
CA ASP A 134 -20.27 -26.90 42.06
C ASP A 134 -18.77 -27.24 42.18
N GLY A 135 -17.91 -26.71 41.31
CA GLY A 135 -16.46 -26.77 41.53
C GLY A 135 -15.85 -28.17 41.51
N GLY A 136 -15.93 -28.85 40.37
CA GLY A 136 -15.05 -29.98 40.03
C GLY A 136 -15.65 -31.39 40.21
N VAL A 137 -15.29 -32.29 39.29
CA VAL A 137 -15.55 -33.73 39.44
C VAL A 137 -14.76 -34.21 40.66
N ALA A 138 -15.44 -34.41 41.79
CA ALA A 138 -14.84 -35.05 42.94
C ALA A 138 -14.18 -36.37 42.50
N SER A 139 -12.86 -36.48 42.68
CA SER A 139 -12.04 -37.52 42.06
C SER A 139 -12.28 -38.93 42.60
N ASN A 140 -13.17 -39.13 43.58
CA ASN A 140 -13.08 -40.27 44.49
C ASN A 140 -14.32 -41.18 44.59
N GLY A 141 -15.32 -41.10 43.70
CA GLY A 141 -16.38 -42.14 43.67
C GLY A 141 -17.40 -41.99 42.54
N ASN A 142 -17.56 -43.04 41.73
CA ASN A 142 -18.48 -43.20 40.57
C ASN A 142 -18.44 -42.09 39.51
N THR A 143 -17.40 -42.11 38.67
CA THR A 143 -17.26 -41.24 37.49
C THR A 143 -18.44 -41.33 36.51
N CYS A 144 -19.14 -42.47 36.43
CA CYS A 144 -20.31 -42.63 35.56
C CYS A 144 -21.53 -41.84 36.07
N GLU A 145 -21.89 -42.00 37.35
CA GLU A 145 -23.04 -41.30 37.94
C GLU A 145 -22.78 -39.79 37.99
N ALA A 146 -21.56 -39.37 38.30
CA ALA A 146 -21.17 -37.97 38.23
C ALA A 146 -21.25 -37.40 36.81
N LEU A 147 -20.92 -38.19 35.78
CA LEU A 147 -21.04 -37.76 34.39
C LEU A 147 -22.50 -37.69 33.92
N LYS A 148 -23.32 -38.68 34.29
CA LYS A 148 -24.76 -38.66 34.03
C LYS A 148 -25.45 -37.50 34.73
N SER A 149 -25.15 -37.27 36.01
CA SER A 149 -25.68 -36.13 36.77
C SER A 149 -25.22 -34.80 36.19
N PHE A 150 -23.97 -34.71 35.72
CA PHE A 150 -23.47 -33.51 35.05
C PHE A 150 -24.23 -33.21 33.76
N ILE A 151 -24.42 -34.22 32.90
CA ILE A 151 -25.18 -34.06 31.66
C ILE A 151 -26.66 -33.77 31.97
N GLY A 152 -27.15 -34.20 33.12
CA GLY A 152 -28.45 -33.82 33.65
C GLY A 152 -29.61 -34.53 32.95
N ASP A 153 -30.78 -33.91 33.06
CA ASP A 153 -32.00 -34.32 32.38
C ASP A 153 -31.97 -33.97 30.89
N ASP A 154 -33.05 -34.33 30.17
CA ASP A 154 -33.17 -34.03 28.74
C ASP A 154 -33.06 -32.51 28.46
N THR A 155 -33.50 -31.67 29.40
CA THR A 155 -33.40 -30.20 29.33
C THR A 155 -31.94 -29.73 29.28
N LYS A 156 -31.09 -30.23 30.17
CA LYS A 156 -29.67 -29.84 30.20
C LYS A 156 -28.89 -30.38 29.00
N GLN A 157 -29.25 -31.56 28.50
CA GLN A 157 -28.70 -32.11 27.26
C GLN A 157 -28.99 -31.19 26.08
N GLU A 158 -30.25 -30.78 25.94
CA GLU A 158 -30.67 -29.84 24.89
C GLU A 158 -29.93 -28.50 25.02
N ALA A 159 -29.78 -27.98 26.23
CA ALA A 159 -29.01 -26.77 26.49
C ALA A 159 -27.53 -26.90 26.06
N ILE A 160 -26.87 -28.02 26.37
CA ILE A 160 -25.49 -28.29 25.94
C ILE A 160 -25.37 -28.31 24.41
N ILE A 161 -26.33 -28.92 23.71
CA ILE A 161 -26.30 -29.00 22.25
C ILE A 161 -26.61 -27.65 21.60
N ASN A 162 -27.62 -26.93 22.11
CA ASN A 162 -27.99 -25.60 21.62
C ASN A 162 -26.88 -24.58 21.86
N PHE A 163 -26.06 -24.76 22.90
CA PHE A 163 -24.88 -23.93 23.14
C PHE A 163 -23.88 -23.95 21.97
N PHE A 164 -23.71 -25.10 21.27
CA PHE A 164 -22.87 -25.14 20.06
C PHE A 164 -23.43 -24.27 18.94
N ASP A 165 -24.76 -24.18 18.81
CA ASP A 165 -25.40 -23.33 17.80
C ASP A 165 -25.22 -21.86 18.13
N THR A 166 -25.40 -21.46 19.40
CA THR A 166 -25.13 -20.09 19.86
C THR A 166 -23.67 -19.70 19.65
N VAL A 167 -22.73 -20.59 20.00
CA VAL A 167 -21.29 -20.42 19.74
C VAL A 167 -21.02 -20.25 18.25
N LYS A 168 -21.63 -21.08 17.41
CA LYS A 168 -21.48 -21.01 15.95
C LYS A 168 -22.00 -19.70 15.39
N GLU A 169 -23.21 -19.29 15.76
CA GLU A 169 -23.82 -18.05 15.30
C GLU A 169 -22.95 -16.83 15.66
N LYS A 170 -22.50 -16.75 16.92
CA LYS A 170 -21.61 -15.69 17.39
C LYS A 170 -20.27 -15.69 16.64
N TYR A 171 -19.71 -16.88 16.41
CA TYR A 171 -18.48 -17.02 15.64
C TYR A 171 -18.65 -16.56 14.18
N GLU A 172 -19.77 -16.89 13.54
CA GLU A 172 -20.09 -16.44 12.17
C GLU A 172 -20.35 -14.93 12.10
N GLU A 173 -20.95 -14.33 13.13
CA GLU A 173 -21.05 -12.87 13.28
C GLU A 173 -19.66 -12.22 13.39
N ASP A 174 -18.80 -12.71 14.28
CA ASP A 174 -17.42 -12.24 14.43
C ASP A 174 -16.61 -12.42 13.15
N ALA A 175 -16.79 -13.53 12.44
CA ALA A 175 -16.14 -13.80 11.16
C ALA A 175 -16.57 -12.77 10.10
N ARG A 176 -17.87 -12.46 10.00
CA ARG A 176 -18.40 -11.40 9.12
C ARG A 176 -17.85 -10.03 9.47
N ALA A 177 -17.78 -9.70 10.76
CA ALA A 177 -17.21 -8.43 11.23
C ALA A 177 -15.72 -8.31 10.88
N ARG A 178 -14.94 -9.39 11.06
CA ARG A 178 -13.52 -9.43 10.67
C ARG A 178 -13.31 -9.32 9.17
N GLU A 179 -14.17 -9.95 8.37
CA GLU A 179 -14.10 -9.84 6.91
C GLU A 179 -14.43 -8.42 6.42
N ALA A 180 -15.44 -7.78 7.02
CA ALA A 180 -15.75 -6.37 6.75
C ALA A 180 -14.56 -5.46 7.14
N LEU A 181 -13.97 -5.67 8.31
CA LEU A 181 -12.79 -4.94 8.78
C LEU A 181 -11.60 -5.13 7.83
N ARG A 182 -11.35 -6.37 7.39
CA ARG A 182 -10.31 -6.72 6.41
C ARG A 182 -10.53 -5.99 5.08
N GLY A 183 -11.76 -5.99 4.57
CA GLY A 183 -12.12 -5.28 3.35
C GLY A 183 -11.91 -3.77 3.46
N ASN A 184 -12.27 -3.16 4.60
CA ASN A 184 -12.04 -1.73 4.84
C ASN A 184 -10.56 -1.39 4.97
N LEU A 185 -9.77 -2.21 5.68
CA LEU A 185 -8.32 -2.06 5.76
C LEU A 185 -7.64 -2.10 4.38
N GLN A 186 -8.05 -3.05 3.52
CA GLN A 186 -7.51 -3.14 2.17
C GLN A 186 -7.78 -1.87 1.36
N LYS A 187 -9.01 -1.34 1.42
CA LYS A 187 -9.35 -0.09 0.74
C LYS A 187 -8.56 1.12 1.27
N VAL A 188 -8.37 1.23 2.59
CA VAL A 188 -7.52 2.28 3.18
C VAL A 188 -6.08 2.16 2.67
N ILE A 189 -5.52 0.95 2.65
CA ILE A 189 -4.16 0.70 2.16
C ILE A 189 -4.03 1.08 0.69
N GLU A 190 -5.01 0.76 -0.15
CA GLU A 190 -5.04 1.11 -1.57
C GLU A 190 -5.07 2.62 -1.77
N LEU A 191 -6.00 3.32 -1.10
CA LEU A 191 -6.11 4.79 -1.19
C LEU A 191 -4.84 5.49 -0.71
N LEU A 192 -4.26 5.05 0.42
CA LEU A 192 -2.99 5.59 0.92
C LEU A 192 -1.82 5.35 -0.05
N GLN A 193 -1.77 4.19 -0.71
CA GLN A 193 -0.74 3.93 -1.73
C GLN A 193 -0.87 4.87 -2.92
N THR A 194 -2.09 5.11 -3.40
CA THR A 194 -2.33 6.08 -4.48
C THR A 194 -1.87 7.47 -4.07
N ARG A 195 -2.28 7.96 -2.89
CA ARG A 195 -1.85 9.28 -2.38
C ARG A 195 -0.35 9.40 -2.20
N LYS A 196 0.28 8.34 -1.71
CA LYS A 196 1.74 8.29 -1.59
C LYS A 196 2.40 8.40 -2.95
N ALA A 197 1.89 7.71 -3.97
CA ALA A 197 2.42 7.81 -5.33
C ALA A 197 2.30 9.23 -5.89
N ASP A 198 1.17 9.91 -5.64
CA ASP A 198 0.98 11.32 -6.05
C ASP A 198 1.99 12.25 -5.35
N VAL A 199 2.20 12.10 -4.05
CA VAL A 199 3.21 12.86 -3.29
C VAL A 199 4.61 12.58 -3.80
N GLN A 200 4.94 11.31 -4.07
CA GLN A 200 6.24 10.92 -4.59
C GLN A 200 6.49 11.48 -5.99
N GLN A 201 5.47 11.51 -6.85
CA GLN A 201 5.56 12.15 -8.16
C GLN A 201 5.87 13.64 -8.00
N LEU A 202 5.13 14.36 -7.14
CA LEU A 202 5.35 15.78 -6.90
C LEU A 202 6.74 16.06 -6.30
N LEU A 203 7.20 15.20 -5.37
CA LEU A 203 8.56 15.28 -4.82
C LEU A 203 9.61 15.10 -5.91
N ASN A 204 9.43 14.16 -6.84
CA ASN A 204 10.36 13.95 -7.95
C ASN A 204 10.39 15.17 -8.88
N GLU A 205 9.22 15.71 -9.24
CA GLU A 205 9.10 16.93 -10.07
C GLU A 205 9.83 18.12 -9.42
N LYS A 206 9.60 18.36 -8.12
CA LYS A 206 10.24 19.47 -7.38
C LYS A 206 11.73 19.23 -7.14
N THR A 207 12.15 18.01 -6.84
CA THR A 207 13.55 17.66 -6.61
C THR A 207 14.37 17.82 -7.88
N SER A 208 13.84 17.36 -9.03
CA SER A 208 14.48 17.59 -10.33
C SER A 208 14.63 19.09 -10.61
N GLN A 209 13.58 19.88 -10.38
CA GLN A 209 13.64 21.34 -10.54
C GLN A 209 14.71 21.99 -9.64
N GLN A 210 14.83 21.56 -8.38
CA GLN A 210 15.80 22.10 -7.43
C GLN A 210 17.25 21.70 -7.76
N GLN A 211 17.48 20.44 -8.18
CA GLN A 211 18.80 19.97 -8.63
C GLN A 211 19.28 20.72 -9.87
N LEU A 212 18.37 21.01 -10.81
CA LEU A 212 18.66 21.82 -12.00
C LEU A 212 19.02 23.26 -11.62
N SER A 213 18.29 23.87 -10.68
CA SER A 213 18.62 25.20 -10.18
C SER A 213 20.00 25.25 -9.51
N GLY A 214 20.36 24.23 -8.72
CA GLY A 214 21.70 24.13 -8.12
C GLY A 214 22.81 23.93 -9.15
N SER A 215 22.51 23.22 -10.24
CA SER A 215 23.45 22.95 -11.34
C SER A 215 23.51 24.06 -12.38
N LEU A 216 22.71 25.11 -12.24
CA LEU A 216 22.59 26.20 -13.22
C LEU A 216 23.95 26.90 -13.45
N TRP A 217 24.75 27.08 -12.40
CA TRP A 217 26.12 27.60 -12.53
C TRP A 217 26.99 26.72 -13.44
N ILE A 218 26.90 25.39 -13.29
CA ILE A 218 27.69 24.44 -14.09
C ILE A 218 27.25 24.52 -15.55
N VAL A 219 25.94 24.57 -15.80
CA VAL A 219 25.39 24.69 -17.16
C VAL A 219 25.84 25.99 -17.83
N ILE A 220 25.76 27.14 -17.12
CA ILE A 220 26.28 28.42 -17.62
C ILE A 220 27.78 28.33 -17.90
N SER A 221 28.55 27.71 -17.00
CA SER A 221 30.00 27.55 -17.16
C SER A 221 30.35 26.71 -18.39
N VAL A 222 29.63 25.60 -18.62
CA VAL A 222 29.81 24.73 -19.79
C VAL A 222 29.46 25.46 -21.09
N ILE A 223 28.34 26.19 -21.13
CA ILE A 223 27.93 26.98 -22.31
C ILE A 223 28.96 28.09 -22.58
N GLY A 224 29.45 28.76 -21.54
CA GLY A 224 30.49 29.79 -21.66
C GLY A 224 31.80 29.20 -22.20
N LEU A 225 32.25 28.07 -21.65
CA LEU A 225 33.44 27.37 -22.12
C LEU A 225 33.30 26.92 -23.57
N PHE A 226 32.14 26.38 -23.95
CA PHE A 226 31.85 25.96 -25.32
C PHE A 226 31.85 27.15 -26.29
N SER A 227 31.35 28.31 -25.87
CA SER A 227 31.36 29.54 -26.66
C SER A 227 32.79 30.05 -26.92
N ILE A 228 33.65 30.04 -25.88
CA ILE A 228 35.07 30.37 -26.04
C ILE A 228 35.77 29.35 -26.94
N GLY A 229 35.49 28.06 -26.73
CA GLY A 229 36.02 26.97 -27.55
C GLY A 229 35.66 27.12 -29.03
N ALA A 230 34.42 27.49 -29.34
CA ALA A 230 33.98 27.75 -30.70
C ALA A 230 34.75 28.91 -31.34
N ILE A 231 34.98 30.01 -30.62
CA ILE A 231 35.79 31.14 -31.10
C ILE A 231 37.25 30.71 -31.34
N LEU A 232 37.81 29.89 -30.46
CA LEU A 232 39.16 29.36 -30.62
C LEU A 232 39.28 28.39 -31.81
N CYS A 233 38.26 27.57 -32.07
CA CYS A 233 38.21 26.68 -33.23
C CYS A 233 38.25 27.45 -34.56
N VAL A 234 37.67 28.65 -34.63
CA VAL A 234 37.74 29.49 -35.85
C VAL A 234 39.20 29.86 -36.17
N LYS A 235 40.07 30.02 -35.15
CA LYS A 235 41.50 30.30 -35.37
C LYS A 235 42.29 29.15 -35.99
N LEU A 236 41.77 27.93 -35.99
CA LEU A 236 42.45 26.78 -36.59
C LEU A 236 42.34 26.76 -38.13
N PHE A 237 41.49 27.60 -38.73
CA PHE A 237 41.34 27.71 -40.18
C PHE A 237 42.37 28.69 -40.78
N SER A 238 42.67 28.58 -42.08
CA SER A 238 43.62 29.47 -42.75
C SER A 238 43.09 30.91 -42.86
N GLU A 239 43.98 31.91 -42.86
CA GLU A 239 43.61 33.34 -42.88
C GLU A 239 42.68 33.72 -44.04
N ASN A 240 42.85 33.10 -45.21
CA ASN A 240 42.00 33.34 -46.38
C ASN A 240 40.53 32.93 -46.11
N ILE A 241 40.32 31.79 -45.44
CA ILE A 241 38.98 31.31 -45.08
C ILE A 241 38.41 32.14 -43.92
N GLN A 242 39.24 32.51 -42.94
CA GLN A 242 38.81 33.36 -41.83
C GLN A 242 38.29 34.71 -42.33
N MET A 243 39.01 35.38 -43.24
CA MET A 243 38.59 36.64 -43.82
C MET A 243 37.27 36.49 -44.57
N GLU A 244 37.13 35.49 -45.45
CA GLU A 244 35.88 35.27 -46.19
C GLU A 244 34.69 35.02 -45.25
N TRP A 245 34.89 34.23 -44.20
CA TRP A 245 33.85 33.87 -43.23
C TRP A 245 33.42 35.04 -42.34
N VAL A 246 34.39 35.85 -41.88
CA VAL A 246 34.12 37.05 -41.08
C VAL A 246 33.45 38.12 -41.93
N THR A 247 33.88 38.31 -43.17
CA THR A 247 33.33 39.34 -44.07
C THR A 247 31.89 39.02 -44.49
N SER A 248 31.53 37.72 -44.55
CA SER A 248 30.15 37.27 -44.82
C SER A 248 29.18 37.58 -43.68
N GLY A 249 29.66 37.72 -42.43
CA GLY A 249 28.86 37.94 -41.21
C GLY A 249 27.91 36.79 -40.83
N GLN A 250 27.66 35.85 -41.75
CA GLN A 250 26.73 34.73 -41.60
C GLN A 250 27.19 33.73 -40.52
N VAL A 251 28.49 33.52 -40.37
CA VAL A 251 29.04 32.58 -39.39
C VAL A 251 28.80 33.08 -37.97
N ILE A 252 29.04 34.36 -37.72
CA ILE A 252 28.78 34.98 -36.41
C ILE A 252 27.30 34.85 -36.06
N GLN A 253 26.42 35.11 -37.04
CA GLN A 253 24.99 34.97 -36.84
C GLN A 253 24.58 33.52 -36.53
N PHE A 254 25.13 32.54 -37.24
CA PHE A 254 24.86 31.13 -36.97
C PHE A 254 25.33 30.70 -35.57
N VAL A 255 26.53 31.11 -35.16
CA VAL A 255 27.09 30.81 -33.83
C VAL A 255 26.26 31.44 -32.72
N THR A 256 25.88 32.72 -32.86
CA THR A 256 25.03 33.41 -31.86
C THR A 256 23.66 32.75 -31.69
N VAL A 257 23.05 32.27 -32.78
CA VAL A 257 21.78 31.54 -32.72
C VAL A 257 21.99 30.18 -32.04
N MET A 258 23.05 29.45 -32.38
CA MET A 258 23.35 28.17 -31.72
C MET A 258 23.54 28.34 -30.20
N ILE A 259 24.19 29.42 -29.76
CA ILE A 259 24.31 29.76 -28.34
C ILE A 259 22.94 30.09 -27.74
N LEU A 260 22.13 30.93 -28.39
CA LEU A 260 20.77 31.26 -27.91
C LEU A 260 19.86 30.03 -27.81
N LEU A 261 19.89 29.14 -28.80
CA LEU A 261 19.14 27.89 -28.78
C LEU A 261 19.61 26.99 -27.64
N SER A 262 20.92 26.89 -27.41
CA SER A 262 21.48 26.11 -26.30
C SER A 262 21.07 26.66 -24.95
N VAL A 263 21.06 27.99 -24.77
CA VAL A 263 20.61 28.65 -23.54
C VAL A 263 19.11 28.46 -23.32
N ILE A 264 18.29 28.65 -24.35
CA ILE A 264 16.83 28.46 -24.25
C ILE A 264 16.50 27.00 -23.95
N MET A 265 17.19 26.05 -24.59
CA MET A 265 17.05 24.63 -24.30
C MET A 265 17.47 24.32 -22.86
N ALA A 266 18.58 24.87 -22.38
CA ALA A 266 19.01 24.70 -20.99
C ALA A 266 18.00 25.28 -19.98
N LEU A 267 17.46 26.47 -20.24
CA LEU A 267 16.41 27.09 -19.43
C LEU A 267 15.09 26.30 -19.48
N GLY A 268 14.83 25.65 -20.61
CA GLY A 268 13.74 24.70 -20.81
C GLY A 268 13.86 23.46 -19.97
N LEU A 269 15.02 22.81 -20.04
CA LEU A 269 15.34 21.62 -19.24
C LEU A 269 15.36 21.96 -17.74
N ALA A 270 15.71 23.19 -17.37
CA ALA A 270 15.62 23.68 -16.00
C ALA A 270 14.17 23.94 -15.51
N GLY A 271 13.16 23.76 -16.37
CA GLY A 271 11.75 23.97 -16.02
C GLY A 271 11.39 25.44 -15.77
N ILE A 272 12.28 26.39 -16.12
CA ILE A 272 12.03 27.83 -15.94
C ILE A 272 11.03 28.32 -16.98
N LEU A 273 11.08 27.78 -18.20
CA LEU A 273 10.08 28.06 -19.23
C LEU A 273 9.08 26.91 -19.33
N LYS A 274 7.79 27.25 -19.36
CA LYS A 274 6.72 26.29 -19.67
C LYS A 274 6.96 25.69 -21.06
N GLU A 275 6.63 24.40 -21.22
CA GLU A 275 6.81 23.66 -22.47
C GLU A 275 6.23 24.38 -23.70
N THR A 276 5.07 25.03 -23.52
CA THR A 276 4.42 25.80 -24.58
C THR A 276 5.22 27.05 -25.00
N THR A 277 5.86 27.73 -24.04
CA THR A 277 6.71 28.90 -24.31
C THR A 277 8.04 28.47 -24.94
N LEU A 278 8.61 27.35 -24.50
CA LEU A 278 9.82 26.77 -25.08
C LEU A 278 9.64 26.44 -26.56
N GLY A 279 8.60 25.69 -26.90
CA GLY A 279 8.32 25.31 -28.29
C GLY A 279 8.10 26.53 -29.18
N THR A 280 7.43 27.56 -28.66
CA THR A 280 7.21 28.82 -29.38
C THR A 280 8.52 29.58 -29.64
N LEU A 281 9.41 29.67 -28.64
CA LEU A 281 10.70 30.36 -28.79
C LEU A 281 11.67 29.59 -29.70
N LEU A 282 11.76 28.27 -29.54
CA LEU A 282 12.58 27.41 -30.42
C LEU A 282 12.07 27.45 -31.86
N GLY A 283 10.74 27.36 -32.05
CA GLY A 283 10.11 27.46 -33.37
C GLY A 283 10.32 28.83 -34.02
N GLY A 284 10.20 29.92 -33.26
CA GLY A 284 10.42 31.28 -33.75
C GLY A 284 11.87 31.54 -34.15
N ILE A 285 12.83 31.15 -33.30
CA ILE A 285 14.27 31.34 -33.59
C ILE A 285 14.72 30.40 -34.71
N GLY A 286 14.32 29.13 -34.68
CA GLY A 286 14.61 28.16 -35.73
C GLY A 286 14.05 28.59 -37.08
N GLY A 287 12.78 29.04 -37.10
CA GLY A 287 12.13 29.57 -38.31
C GLY A 287 12.83 30.80 -38.87
N TYR A 288 13.24 31.75 -38.01
CA TYR A 288 13.99 32.94 -38.41
C TYR A 288 15.34 32.59 -39.06
N VAL A 289 16.09 31.66 -38.47
CA VAL A 289 17.40 31.26 -39.01
C VAL A 289 17.30 30.48 -40.30
N LEU A 290 16.34 29.56 -40.39
CA LEU A 290 16.09 28.84 -41.64
C LEU A 290 15.72 29.83 -42.76
N ALA A 291 14.80 30.77 -42.51
CA ALA A 291 14.38 31.77 -43.49
C ALA A 291 15.54 32.64 -44.00
N GLN A 292 16.49 33.02 -43.14
CA GLN A 292 17.64 33.82 -43.53
C GLN A 292 18.75 33.02 -44.24
N GLY A 293 18.92 31.74 -43.89
CA GLY A 293 19.88 30.85 -44.53
C GLY A 293 19.50 30.51 -45.98
N VAL A 294 18.24 30.16 -46.24
CA VAL A 294 17.79 29.80 -47.59
C VAL A 294 17.50 31.01 -48.48
N GLY A 295 17.05 32.14 -47.93
CA GLY A 295 16.70 33.33 -48.72
C GLY A 295 17.88 33.90 -49.51
N ARG A 296 19.10 33.84 -48.96
CA ARG A 296 20.31 34.32 -49.64
C ARG A 296 20.81 33.38 -50.74
N ALA A 297 20.64 32.07 -50.57
CA ALA A 297 21.02 31.09 -51.59
C ALA A 297 20.08 31.19 -52.81
N ALA A 298 18.77 31.24 -52.57
CA ALA A 298 17.78 31.41 -53.63
C ALA A 298 17.93 32.74 -54.40
N ALA A 299 18.21 33.85 -53.69
CA ALA A 299 18.43 35.15 -54.33
C ALA A 299 19.71 35.19 -55.20
N ARG A 300 20.77 34.47 -54.82
CA ARG A 300 22.00 34.37 -55.63
C ARG A 300 21.78 33.52 -56.88
N GLU A 301 21.01 32.45 -56.79
CA GLU A 301 20.67 31.60 -57.96
C GLU A 301 19.88 32.40 -59.01
N VAL A 302 18.84 33.13 -58.58
CA VAL A 302 18.04 33.99 -59.46
C VAL A 302 18.87 35.12 -60.08
N SER A 303 19.81 35.69 -59.32
CA SER A 303 20.72 36.73 -59.83
C SER A 303 21.69 36.16 -60.88
N ARG A 304 22.10 34.90 -60.73
CA ARG A 304 23.03 34.22 -61.63
C ARG A 304 22.35 33.79 -62.94
N GLU A 305 21.10 33.32 -62.90
CA GLU A 305 20.28 33.08 -64.09
C GLU A 305 20.07 34.36 -64.90
N ARG A 306 19.87 35.50 -64.24
CA ARG A 306 19.64 36.79 -64.90
C ARG A 306 20.89 37.35 -65.61
N SER A 307 22.09 37.01 -65.12
CA SER A 307 23.37 37.46 -65.69
C SER A 307 23.93 36.55 -66.79
N GLY A 308 23.50 35.27 -66.84
CA GLY A 308 23.97 34.28 -67.80
C GLY A 308 23.10 34.11 -69.05
N GLY A 309 21.96 34.81 -69.13
CA GLY A 309 20.97 34.71 -70.21
C GLY A 309 20.96 35.89 -71.20
N SER A 310 22.11 36.51 -71.47
CA SER A 310 22.28 37.51 -72.54
C SER A 310 23.42 37.15 -73.46
#